data_AF-V5F2G9-F1
#
_entry.id   AF-V5F2G9-F1
#
_cell.length_a   1.000
_cell.length_b   1.000
_cell.length_c   1.000
_cell.angle_alpha   90.00
_cell.angle_beta   90.00
_cell.angle_gamma   90.00
#
_symmetry.space_group_name_H-M   'P 1'
#
loop_
_entity.id
_entity.type
_entity.pdbx_description
1 polymer ?
#
loop_
_entity_poly.entity_id
_entity_poly.type
_entity_poly.pdbx_seq_one_letter_code
_entity_poly.pdbx_strand_id
1 'polypeptide(L)'
;MFAFSFYKIFGYPTGIGGLLVKASAAPQLRSKTYCGGGTVDSIISETRWTKPKKDLEARFEDGTVNFHGILAVAKAMDYYQQTFGSWDLRRDYVAGLRSSLFQAMQNMRHGNGNPVVKLYVGLNTEGDSGPIINFNILTADGSVVPPQEVDRLASISNIHLRMGRHCNPGFVTSQLGVTAAQLKQEYADGVGCDDAGDASSSKVSASLRASLCLLNTDEDIERLVGFIARFFLSSSPSSPHSSSTDHSKNVLERRFELANITVYPIKSCSGQNLSPGERWKLTQHGLEFDREWIVMNLANGKALSQKRFPKMALIRPRIDLRARTMIMSIAGTTQTFNLDLDDETQYTDDTSDLQKAEICGVEVRPRAHKSARLRSMLTDLLGVSCTLARQAIDVRRHSKLDAGSDKIPLIFSNESPFLLINSASVDRVSEWIEQDTVSSTSPGMEELASDSGYSSATHVEDKDKQVGVQAQAASFRANFLLSPANGEGVFFAEDGFSRVVLGGKHVFGVLGECRRCQMVCVDQVTGEVKPQTLKTLAKHRRNAKGRIIFGSHLAWLPDLTHDEVEQGSEEAAQVWIGMQVVAT
;
A
#
# COMPACT_ATOMS: atom_id res chain seq x y z
N MET A 1 11.84 10.60 41.46
CA MET A 1 12.32 9.27 41.00
C MET A 1 12.26 9.29 39.49
N PHE A 2 13.16 8.60 38.80
CA PHE A 2 13.18 8.54 37.35
C PHE A 2 13.27 7.08 36.91
N ALA A 3 12.25 6.61 36.18
CA ALA A 3 12.25 5.30 35.56
C ALA A 3 12.61 5.46 34.08
N PHE A 4 13.46 4.57 33.57
CA PHE A 4 13.90 4.61 32.17
C PHE A 4 14.13 3.20 31.63
N SER A 5 14.06 3.06 30.31
CA SER A 5 14.23 1.79 29.62
C SER A 5 15.50 1.85 28.77
N PHE A 6 16.46 0.97 29.03
CA PHE A 6 17.73 1.00 28.31
C PHE A 6 17.56 0.68 26.83
N TYR A 7 16.68 -0.26 26.47
CA TYR A 7 16.41 -0.57 25.06
C TYR A 7 15.85 0.62 24.26
N LYS A 8 15.18 1.59 24.90
CA LYS A 8 14.68 2.79 24.21
C LYS A 8 15.80 3.80 23.94
N ILE A 9 16.86 3.75 24.73
CA ILE A 9 18.02 4.63 24.61
C ILE A 9 19.05 4.00 23.67
N PHE A 10 19.27 2.68 23.79
CA PHE A 10 20.37 1.98 23.14
C PHE A 10 19.96 0.97 22.05
N GLY A 11 18.67 0.62 21.95
CA GLY A 11 18.17 -0.44 21.06
C GLY A 11 18.32 -1.87 21.62
N TYR A 12 19.30 -2.11 22.47
CA TYR A 12 19.60 -3.41 23.10
C TYR A 12 20.25 -3.18 24.48
N PRO A 13 20.06 -4.06 25.49
CA PRO A 13 19.19 -5.24 25.51
C PRO A 13 17.73 -4.92 25.87
N THR A 14 16.81 -5.76 25.37
CA THR A 14 15.39 -5.71 25.76
C THR A 14 15.18 -6.31 27.15
N GLY A 15 14.16 -5.83 27.88
CA GLY A 15 13.76 -6.40 29.18
C GLY A 15 14.54 -5.88 30.39
N ILE A 16 15.35 -4.83 30.23
CA ILE A 16 16.00 -4.14 31.36
C ILE A 16 15.64 -2.65 31.34
N GLY A 17 15.29 -2.15 32.53
CA GLY A 17 15.14 -0.74 32.82
C GLY A 17 15.95 -0.34 34.06
N GLY A 18 15.95 0.94 34.37
CA GLY A 18 16.54 1.48 35.58
C GLY A 18 15.54 2.35 36.34
N LEU A 19 15.69 2.38 37.65
CA LEU A 19 14.95 3.26 38.54
C LEU A 19 15.93 4.07 39.40
N LEU A 20 16.02 5.37 39.15
CA LEU A 20 16.77 6.31 39.98
C LEU A 20 15.87 6.86 41.08
N VAL A 21 16.24 6.59 42.33
CA VAL A 21 15.49 7.01 43.51
C VAL A 21 16.30 8.03 44.30
N LYS A 22 15.69 9.19 44.55
CA LYS A 22 16.26 10.17 45.49
C LYS A 22 16.20 9.57 46.89
N ALA A 23 17.29 9.60 47.65
CA ALA A 23 17.37 8.98 48.97
C ALA A 23 16.23 9.42 49.92
N SER A 24 15.77 10.68 49.83
CA SER A 24 14.64 11.18 50.62
C SER A 24 13.28 10.57 50.24
N ALA A 25 13.12 10.04 49.03
CA ALA A 25 11.90 9.39 48.55
C ALA A 25 11.91 7.87 48.77
N ALA A 26 13.08 7.27 49.03
CA ALA A 26 13.25 5.84 49.26
C ALA A 26 12.30 5.24 50.32
N PRO A 27 12.00 5.90 51.46
CA PRO A 27 11.07 5.35 52.44
C PRO A 27 9.64 5.15 51.90
N GLN A 28 9.21 5.94 50.92
CA GLN A 28 7.86 5.87 50.33
C GLN A 28 7.67 4.62 49.46
N LEU A 29 8.77 4.01 48.99
CA LEU A 29 8.75 2.81 48.16
C LEU A 29 8.70 1.50 48.97
N ARG A 30 8.72 1.58 50.31
CA ARG A 30 8.74 0.40 51.19
C ARG A 30 7.40 -0.35 51.23
N SER A 31 6.32 0.24 50.71
CA SER A 31 4.96 -0.30 50.72
C SER A 31 4.64 -1.22 49.53
N LYS A 32 5.65 -1.68 48.77
CA LYS A 32 5.46 -2.67 47.69
C LYS A 32 4.73 -3.90 48.26
N THR A 33 3.55 -4.20 47.73
CA THR A 33 2.67 -5.29 48.21
C THR A 33 2.96 -6.64 47.55
N TYR A 34 3.66 -6.63 46.42
CA TYR A 34 4.07 -7.83 45.68
C TYR A 34 5.54 -8.16 45.97
N CYS A 35 5.84 -9.44 46.19
CA CYS A 35 7.18 -9.96 46.42
C CYS A 35 7.43 -11.19 45.53
N GLY A 36 8.43 -11.12 44.64
CA GLY A 36 8.97 -12.28 43.93
C GLY A 36 10.14 -12.94 44.67
N GLY A 37 10.61 -14.08 44.15
CA GLY A 37 11.85 -14.70 44.65
C GLY A 37 13.01 -13.71 44.61
N GLY A 38 13.89 -13.71 45.62
CA GLY A 38 15.00 -12.73 45.71
C GLY A 38 14.66 -11.43 46.45
N THR A 39 13.39 -11.01 46.49
CA THR A 39 12.96 -9.75 47.16
C THR A 39 12.67 -9.88 48.65
N VAL A 40 12.51 -11.11 49.13
CA VAL A 40 12.20 -11.45 50.52
C VAL A 40 13.35 -12.20 51.17
N ASP A 41 13.52 -11.94 52.45
CA ASP A 41 14.46 -12.64 53.33
C ASP A 41 13.83 -13.91 53.92
N SER A 42 12.53 -13.86 54.22
CA SER A 42 11.77 -14.99 54.74
C SER A 42 10.29 -14.85 54.43
N ILE A 43 9.62 -15.98 54.26
CA ILE A 43 8.17 -16.10 54.14
C ILE A 43 7.72 -17.20 55.09
N ILE A 44 6.52 -17.05 55.65
CA ILE A 44 5.84 -18.08 56.42
C ILE A 44 4.62 -18.48 55.61
N SER A 45 4.35 -19.77 55.42
CA SER A 45 3.23 -20.24 54.59
C SER A 45 1.90 -20.22 55.36
N GLU A 46 1.96 -20.47 56.65
CA GLU A 46 0.82 -20.60 57.57
C GLU A 46 0.17 -19.25 57.87
N THR A 47 0.94 -18.16 57.70
CA THR A 47 0.48 -16.78 57.88
C THR A 47 0.80 -16.01 56.62
N ARG A 48 0.01 -14.99 56.23
CA ARG A 48 0.37 -14.11 55.09
C ARG A 48 1.53 -13.14 55.42
N TRP A 49 2.48 -13.58 56.24
CA TRP A 49 3.61 -12.79 56.70
C TRP A 49 4.80 -12.96 55.77
N THR A 50 5.41 -11.84 55.42
CA THR A 50 6.64 -11.78 54.61
C THR A 50 7.61 -10.81 55.27
N LYS A 51 8.90 -11.14 55.20
CA LYS A 51 10.00 -10.25 55.59
C LYS A 51 10.77 -9.83 54.34
N PRO A 52 10.61 -8.60 53.86
CA PRO A 52 11.37 -8.09 52.73
C PRO A 52 12.87 -8.02 53.01
N LYS A 53 13.71 -8.01 51.96
CA LYS A 53 15.16 -7.77 52.07
C LYS A 53 15.44 -6.41 52.75
N LYS A 54 16.57 -6.32 53.47
CA LYS A 54 16.97 -5.09 54.18
C LYS A 54 17.21 -3.95 53.20
N ASP A 55 18.00 -4.23 52.16
CA ASP A 55 18.39 -3.27 51.14
C ASP A 55 17.20 -2.96 50.21
N LEU A 56 17.09 -1.72 49.75
CA LEU A 56 15.89 -1.27 49.04
C LEU A 56 15.85 -1.80 47.62
N GLU A 57 16.99 -1.76 46.93
CA GLU A 57 17.21 -2.20 45.56
C GLU A 57 16.82 -3.67 45.37
N ALA A 58 17.22 -4.55 46.30
CA ALA A 58 16.87 -5.96 46.27
C ALA A 58 15.36 -6.22 46.34
N ARG A 59 14.56 -5.27 46.87
CA ARG A 59 13.09 -5.38 46.89
C ARG A 59 12.45 -5.17 45.52
N PHE A 60 13.20 -4.66 44.55
CA PHE A 60 12.74 -4.39 43.17
C PHE A 60 13.37 -5.34 42.15
N GLU A 61 14.14 -6.33 42.60
CA GLU A 61 14.77 -7.36 41.80
C GLU A 61 13.98 -8.67 41.92
N ASP A 62 12.77 -8.70 41.33
CA ASP A 62 11.92 -9.89 41.34
C ASP A 62 12.53 -11.00 40.47
N GLY A 63 12.94 -12.09 41.13
CA GLY A 63 13.55 -13.26 40.51
C GLY A 63 15.06 -13.13 40.33
N THR A 64 15.60 -13.93 39.42
CA THR A 64 17.00 -13.80 39.01
C THR A 64 17.17 -12.57 38.13
N VAL A 65 18.02 -11.65 38.55
CA VAL A 65 18.35 -10.44 37.78
C VAL A 65 18.94 -10.81 36.42
N ASN A 66 18.59 -10.08 35.36
CA ASN A 66 19.12 -10.28 34.02
C ASN A 66 20.59 -9.80 33.91
N PHE A 67 21.51 -10.56 34.51
CA PHE A 67 22.93 -10.23 34.59
C PHE A 67 23.59 -10.11 33.20
N HIS A 68 23.18 -10.92 32.22
CA HIS A 68 23.64 -10.78 30.84
C HIS A 68 23.27 -9.43 30.24
N GLY A 69 22.03 -8.99 30.40
CA GLY A 69 21.62 -7.70 29.89
C GLY A 69 22.26 -6.53 30.68
N ILE A 70 22.51 -6.66 31.99
CA ILE A 70 23.23 -5.63 32.75
C ILE A 70 24.64 -5.42 32.17
N LEU A 71 25.36 -6.51 31.88
CA LEU A 71 26.67 -6.44 31.22
C LEU A 71 26.56 -5.81 29.82
N ALA A 72 25.52 -6.15 29.07
CA ALA A 72 25.28 -5.56 27.75
C ALA A 72 24.98 -4.05 27.82
N VAL A 73 24.29 -3.56 28.86
CA VAL A 73 24.04 -2.12 29.04
C VAL A 73 25.36 -1.36 29.18
N ALA A 74 26.32 -1.87 29.95
CA ALA A 74 27.64 -1.24 30.07
C ALA A 74 28.33 -1.13 28.69
N LYS A 75 28.29 -2.21 27.90
CA LYS A 75 28.84 -2.20 26.53
C LYS A 75 28.09 -1.27 25.59
N ALA A 76 26.77 -1.16 25.72
CA ALA A 76 25.97 -0.23 24.95
C ALA A 76 26.33 1.23 25.28
N MET A 77 26.56 1.56 26.55
CA MET A 77 27.02 2.89 26.97
C MET A 77 28.38 3.23 26.34
N ASP A 78 29.34 2.31 26.40
CA ASP A 78 30.66 2.48 25.77
C ASP A 78 30.54 2.69 24.26
N TYR A 79 29.76 1.84 23.58
CA TYR A 79 29.54 1.91 22.14
C TYR A 79 28.90 3.24 21.72
N TYR A 80 27.88 3.70 22.45
CA TYR A 80 27.21 4.97 22.14
C TYR A 80 28.13 6.16 22.35
N GLN A 81 28.93 6.15 23.42
CA GLN A 81 29.90 7.21 23.69
C GLN A 81 30.97 7.28 22.59
N GLN A 82 31.47 6.14 22.13
CA GLN A 82 32.50 6.05 21.08
C GLN A 82 31.95 6.41 19.69
N THR A 83 30.73 5.97 19.38
CA THR A 83 30.14 6.10 18.03
C THR A 83 29.43 7.43 17.82
N PHE A 84 28.69 7.90 18.83
CA PHE A 84 27.78 9.06 18.72
C PHE A 84 28.20 10.25 19.58
N GLY A 85 29.37 10.21 20.22
CA GLY A 85 29.92 11.34 21.00
C GLY A 85 29.32 11.49 22.40
N SER A 86 29.22 12.72 22.91
CA SER A 86 28.69 13.01 24.25
C SER A 86 27.15 12.95 24.29
N TRP A 87 26.58 12.88 25.49
CA TRP A 87 25.12 12.95 25.68
C TRP A 87 24.53 14.28 25.21
N ASP A 88 25.25 15.39 25.43
CA ASP A 88 24.82 16.71 24.97
C ASP A 88 24.77 16.78 23.44
N LEU A 89 25.80 16.30 22.75
CA LEU A 89 25.83 16.27 21.29
C LEU A 89 24.65 15.46 20.71
N ARG A 90 24.37 14.29 21.31
CA ARG A 90 23.24 13.43 20.93
C ARG A 90 21.90 14.14 21.12
N ARG A 91 21.71 14.78 22.29
CA ARG A 91 20.49 15.55 22.60
C ARG A 91 20.31 16.66 21.57
N ASP A 92 21.34 17.47 21.36
CA ASP A 92 21.28 18.66 20.51
C ASP A 92 21.01 18.29 19.05
N TYR A 93 21.60 17.19 18.55
CA TYR A 93 21.32 16.66 17.22
C TYR A 93 19.84 16.29 17.03
N VAL A 94 19.29 15.45 17.92
CA VAL A 94 17.90 15.01 17.80
C VAL A 94 16.93 16.17 18.06
N ALA A 95 17.28 17.10 18.96
CA ALA A 95 16.53 18.32 19.18
C ALA A 95 16.51 19.22 17.94
N GLY A 96 17.62 19.28 17.18
CA GLY A 96 17.72 19.95 15.89
C GLY A 96 16.75 19.35 14.87
N LEU A 97 16.81 18.03 14.64
CA LEU A 97 15.90 17.32 13.73
C LEU A 97 14.42 17.54 14.10
N ARG A 98 14.11 17.45 15.40
CA ARG A 98 12.77 17.71 15.92
C ARG A 98 12.32 19.14 15.63
N SER A 99 13.20 20.11 15.88
CA SER A 99 12.89 21.54 15.67
C SER A 99 12.62 21.81 14.19
N SER A 100 13.43 21.25 13.29
CA SER A 100 13.22 21.34 11.84
C SER A 100 11.87 20.78 11.42
N LEU A 101 11.53 19.56 11.87
CA LEU A 101 10.24 18.92 11.55
C LEU A 101 9.06 19.71 12.12
N PHE A 102 9.18 20.16 13.38
CA PHE A 102 8.14 20.93 14.06
C PHE A 102 7.86 22.23 13.33
N GLN A 103 8.90 23.00 12.98
CA GLN A 103 8.77 24.25 12.25
C GLN A 103 8.18 24.04 10.86
N ALA A 104 8.61 23.00 10.14
CA ALA A 104 8.03 22.66 8.85
C ALA A 104 6.53 22.38 8.97
N MET A 105 6.12 21.48 9.87
CA MET A 105 4.71 21.14 10.10
C MET A 105 3.89 22.34 10.58
N GLN A 106 4.43 23.14 11.50
CA GLN A 106 3.75 24.31 12.06
C GLN A 106 3.45 25.38 11.01
N ASN A 107 4.27 25.47 9.97
CA ASN A 107 4.14 26.47 8.91
C ASN A 107 3.36 25.97 7.68
N MET A 108 2.97 24.70 7.61
CA MET A 108 2.16 24.18 6.50
C MET A 108 0.74 24.75 6.53
N ARG A 109 0.33 25.36 5.42
CA ARG A 109 -1.02 25.89 5.21
C ARG A 109 -1.60 25.35 3.90
N HIS A 110 -2.91 25.10 3.90
CA HIS A 110 -3.67 24.93 2.67
C HIS A 110 -3.78 26.27 1.94
N GLY A 111 -4.19 26.26 0.67
CA GLY A 111 -4.37 27.45 -0.16
C GLY A 111 -5.39 28.47 0.38
N ASN A 112 -6.30 28.04 1.26
CA ASN A 112 -7.23 28.93 1.98
C ASN A 112 -6.66 29.51 3.29
N GLY A 113 -5.39 29.24 3.60
CA GLY A 113 -4.72 29.72 4.81
C GLY A 113 -4.96 28.88 6.07
N ASN A 114 -5.74 27.80 6.01
CA ASN A 114 -5.93 26.90 7.15
C ASN A 114 -4.70 26.00 7.37
N PRO A 115 -4.38 25.60 8.62
CA PRO A 115 -3.28 24.69 8.91
C PRO A 115 -3.51 23.29 8.35
N VAL A 116 -2.47 22.68 7.76
CA VAL A 116 -2.49 21.27 7.30
C VAL A 116 -2.24 20.31 8.47
N VAL A 117 -1.54 20.76 9.51
CA VAL A 117 -1.13 19.92 10.64
C VAL A 117 -1.62 20.53 11.94
N LYS A 118 -2.35 19.75 12.73
CA LYS A 118 -2.66 20.06 14.12
C LYS A 118 -1.58 19.45 15.02
N LEU A 119 -0.69 20.28 15.55
CA LEU A 119 0.36 19.88 16.49
C LEU A 119 -0.17 19.88 17.92
N TYR A 120 0.13 18.83 18.68
CA TYR A 120 -0.15 18.79 20.11
C TYR A 120 1.11 19.11 20.91
N VAL A 121 1.19 20.35 21.38
CA VAL A 121 2.30 20.85 22.18
C VAL A 121 1.93 20.78 23.66
N GLY A 122 2.90 20.40 24.50
CA GLY A 122 2.72 20.46 25.96
C GLY A 122 2.54 21.90 26.44
N LEU A 123 1.91 22.07 27.62
CA LEU A 123 1.60 23.38 28.22
C LEU A 123 2.83 24.23 28.58
N ASN A 124 4.03 23.65 28.59
CA ASN A 124 5.29 24.36 28.82
C ASN A 124 6.08 24.44 27.51
N THR A 125 5.98 25.57 26.82
CA THR A 125 6.78 25.90 25.64
C THR A 125 8.24 26.23 25.96
N GLU A 126 8.60 26.40 27.23
CA GLU A 126 9.95 26.79 27.68
C GLU A 126 10.82 25.60 28.16
N GLY A 127 10.36 24.35 28.00
CA GLY A 127 11.07 23.16 28.47
C GLY A 127 11.57 22.25 27.35
N ASP A 128 12.72 21.60 27.61
CA ASP A 128 13.38 20.57 26.80
C ASP A 128 12.40 19.44 26.42
N SER A 129 11.75 19.58 25.26
CA SER A 129 10.80 18.60 24.76
C SER A 129 11.54 17.40 24.17
N GLY A 130 11.17 16.19 24.59
CA GLY A 130 11.72 14.95 24.05
C GLY A 130 11.53 14.80 22.54
N PRO A 131 12.10 13.75 21.91
CA PRO A 131 12.29 13.65 20.46
C PRO A 131 11.01 13.27 19.68
N ILE A 132 9.84 13.43 20.30
CA ILE A 132 8.55 13.06 19.73
C ILE A 132 7.80 14.31 19.26
N ILE A 133 7.07 14.17 18.16
CA ILE A 133 6.06 15.12 17.70
C ILE A 133 4.75 14.36 17.56
N ASN A 134 3.73 14.82 18.28
CA ASN A 134 2.39 14.27 18.21
C ASN A 134 1.48 15.21 17.43
N PHE A 135 0.73 14.70 16.47
CA PHE A 135 -0.03 15.51 15.52
C PHE A 135 -1.21 14.76 14.89
N ASN A 136 -2.11 15.51 14.29
CA ASN A 136 -3.08 15.01 13.32
C ASN A 136 -2.96 15.84 12.03
N ILE A 137 -3.34 15.26 10.90
CA ILE A 137 -3.48 15.99 9.64
C ILE A 137 -4.89 16.56 9.56
N LEU A 138 -5.00 17.77 9.04
CA LEU A 138 -6.25 18.47 8.82
C LEU A 138 -6.54 18.56 7.32
N THR A 139 -7.81 18.57 6.96
CA THR A 139 -8.28 18.93 5.62
C THR A 139 -8.40 20.46 5.52
N ALA A 140 -8.67 20.96 4.31
CA ALA A 140 -8.83 22.39 4.07
C ALA A 140 -9.98 23.02 4.87
N ASP A 141 -11.02 22.26 5.23
CA ASP A 141 -12.14 22.73 6.06
C ASP A 141 -11.84 22.71 7.57
N GLY A 142 -10.68 22.18 7.97
CA GLY A 142 -10.24 22.07 9.36
C GLY A 142 -10.66 20.78 10.08
N SER A 143 -11.36 19.88 9.41
CA SER A 143 -11.64 18.54 9.93
C SER A 143 -10.37 17.69 9.97
N VAL A 144 -10.33 16.75 10.91
CA VAL A 144 -9.19 15.84 11.10
C VAL A 144 -9.30 14.71 10.08
N VAL A 145 -8.26 14.53 9.26
CA VAL A 145 -8.11 13.33 8.43
C VAL A 145 -7.98 12.11 9.37
N PRO A 146 -8.76 11.04 9.17
CA PRO A 146 -8.66 9.84 9.99
C PRO A 146 -7.20 9.36 10.10
N PRO A 147 -6.63 9.25 11.32
CA PRO A 147 -5.24 8.84 11.51
C PRO A 147 -4.87 7.51 10.85
N GLN A 148 -5.83 6.59 10.76
CA GLN A 148 -5.69 5.30 10.09
C GLN A 148 -5.41 5.48 8.59
N GLU A 149 -6.05 6.46 7.94
CA GLU A 149 -5.81 6.76 6.53
C GLU A 149 -4.41 7.34 6.31
N VAL A 150 -4.00 8.25 7.17
CA VAL A 150 -2.65 8.83 7.11
C VAL A 150 -1.58 7.75 7.36
N ASP A 151 -1.79 6.83 8.30
CA ASP A 151 -0.89 5.71 8.59
C ASP A 151 -0.77 4.75 7.39
N ARG A 152 -1.88 4.46 6.70
CA ARG A 152 -1.90 3.68 5.45
C ARG A 152 -1.05 4.34 4.36
N LEU A 153 -1.28 5.64 4.11
CA LEU A 153 -0.55 6.39 3.08
C LEU A 153 0.94 6.54 3.41
N ALA A 154 1.26 6.77 4.70
CA ALA A 154 2.64 6.84 5.17
C ALA A 154 3.35 5.50 4.96
N SER A 155 2.71 4.39 5.32
CA SER A 155 3.26 3.04 5.14
C SER A 155 3.59 2.73 3.68
N ILE A 156 2.66 3.05 2.76
CA ILE A 156 2.87 2.91 1.31
C ILE A 156 4.04 3.77 0.81
N SER A 157 4.27 4.91 1.47
CA SER A 157 5.38 5.82 1.18
C SER A 157 6.69 5.43 1.88
N ASN A 158 6.78 4.23 2.48
CA ASN A 158 7.89 3.76 3.32
C ASN A 158 8.18 4.65 4.54
N ILE A 159 7.15 5.22 5.15
CA ILE A 159 7.22 6.04 6.35
C ILE A 159 6.43 5.34 7.46
N HIS A 160 7.10 5.04 8.57
CA HIS A 160 6.48 4.37 9.71
C HIS A 160 6.17 5.39 10.81
N LEU A 161 4.88 5.66 11.02
CA LEU A 161 4.38 6.48 12.12
C LEU A 161 3.83 5.58 13.22
N ARG A 162 3.77 6.08 14.46
CA ARG A 162 2.98 5.41 15.49
C ARG A 162 1.63 6.09 15.59
N MET A 163 0.56 5.35 15.33
CA MET A 163 -0.81 5.81 15.48
C MET A 163 -1.43 5.25 16.78
N GLY A 164 -2.37 5.98 17.40
CA GLY A 164 -3.20 5.49 18.50
C GLY A 164 -3.36 6.49 19.65
N ARG A 165 -3.71 5.98 20.84
CA ARG A 165 -3.89 6.78 22.08
C ARG A 165 -2.62 6.91 22.92
N HIS A 166 -1.54 6.26 22.47
CA HIS A 166 -0.20 6.29 23.06
C HIS A 166 -0.14 5.92 24.56
N CYS A 167 -1.10 5.13 25.04
CA CYS A 167 -1.26 4.78 26.46
C CYS A 167 -1.30 6.01 27.39
N ASN A 168 -1.78 7.15 26.89
CA ASN A 168 -1.85 8.40 27.64
C ASN A 168 -3.30 8.90 27.70
N PRO A 169 -4.12 8.39 28.66
CA PRO A 169 -5.51 8.79 28.78
C PRO A 169 -5.68 10.28 29.09
N GLY A 170 -4.69 10.90 29.74
CA GLY A 170 -4.70 12.35 29.98
C GLY A 170 -4.56 13.16 28.69
N PHE A 171 -3.74 12.71 27.74
CA PHE A 171 -3.66 13.31 26.41
C PHE A 171 -4.97 13.14 25.64
N VAL A 172 -5.57 11.95 25.67
CA VAL A 172 -6.85 11.68 25.00
C VAL A 172 -7.95 12.61 25.50
N THR A 173 -8.08 12.78 26.82
CA THR A 173 -9.15 13.61 27.39
C THR A 173 -8.90 15.11 27.28
N SER A 174 -7.64 15.54 27.32
CA SER A 174 -7.30 16.98 27.27
C SER A 174 -7.11 17.53 25.85
N GLN A 175 -6.63 16.73 24.90
CA GLN A 175 -6.21 17.22 23.56
C GLN A 175 -7.05 16.67 22.41
N LEU A 176 -7.62 15.45 22.54
CA LEU A 176 -8.43 14.80 21.49
C LEU A 176 -9.94 14.99 21.68
N GLY A 177 -10.39 15.64 22.76
CA GLY A 177 -11.80 15.98 22.96
C GLY A 177 -12.71 14.81 23.31
N VAL A 178 -12.15 13.69 23.76
CA VAL A 178 -12.89 12.52 24.27
C VAL A 178 -13.16 12.73 25.76
N THR A 179 -14.41 12.57 26.20
CA THR A 179 -14.73 12.74 27.63
C THR A 179 -14.26 11.55 28.46
N ALA A 180 -14.01 11.78 29.76
CA ALA A 180 -13.64 10.68 30.67
C ALA A 180 -14.73 9.60 30.77
N ALA A 181 -16.01 9.96 30.60
CA ALA A 181 -17.12 9.01 30.59
C ALA A 181 -17.08 8.12 29.33
N GLN A 182 -16.87 8.70 28.16
CA GLN A 182 -16.71 7.98 26.90
C GLN A 182 -15.50 7.04 26.95
N LEU A 183 -14.35 7.53 27.41
CA LEU A 183 -13.14 6.72 27.50
C LEU A 183 -13.31 5.51 28.43
N LYS A 184 -14.05 5.66 29.54
CA LYS A 184 -14.39 4.54 30.45
C LYS A 184 -15.32 3.52 29.78
N GLN A 185 -16.30 3.99 29.00
CA GLN A 185 -17.22 3.13 28.27
C GLN A 185 -16.48 2.32 27.21
N GLU A 186 -15.63 2.97 26.42
CA GLU A 186 -14.81 2.30 25.40
C GLU A 186 -13.87 1.23 25.99
N TYR A 187 -13.28 1.46 27.17
CA TYR A 187 -12.51 0.44 27.87
C TYR A 187 -13.39 -0.72 28.37
N ALA A 188 -14.61 -0.45 28.84
CA ALA A 188 -15.56 -1.48 29.22
C ALA A 188 -15.99 -2.35 28.02
N ASP A 189 -16.04 -1.73 26.84
CA ASP A 189 -16.35 -2.39 25.57
C ASP A 189 -15.13 -3.11 24.94
N GLY A 190 -13.99 -3.13 25.64
CA GLY A 190 -12.80 -3.90 25.26
C GLY A 190 -11.82 -3.20 24.32
N VAL A 191 -11.97 -1.90 24.06
CA VAL A 191 -11.03 -1.13 23.22
C VAL A 191 -9.73 -0.89 23.99
N GLY A 192 -8.61 -1.41 23.49
CA GLY A 192 -7.30 -1.31 24.13
C GLY A 192 -6.64 0.08 24.03
N CYS A 193 -5.56 0.28 24.79
CA CYS A 193 -4.81 1.55 24.81
C CYS A 193 -4.04 1.85 23.49
N ASP A 194 -3.76 0.82 22.69
CA ASP A 194 -3.13 0.96 21.37
C ASP A 194 -4.17 0.93 20.23
N ASP A 195 -5.43 0.62 20.53
CA ASP A 195 -6.49 0.53 19.52
C ASP A 195 -7.07 1.91 19.20
N ALA A 196 -7.16 2.21 17.92
CA ALA A 196 -7.67 3.48 17.41
C ALA A 196 -9.20 3.63 17.56
N GLY A 197 -9.88 2.63 18.13
CA GLY A 197 -11.33 2.50 18.09
C GLY A 197 -11.84 2.21 16.68
N ASP A 198 -13.08 1.74 16.58
CA ASP A 198 -13.72 1.47 15.29
C ASP A 198 -14.06 2.80 14.59
N ALA A 199 -13.87 2.86 13.27
CA ALA A 199 -14.03 4.08 12.45
C ALA A 199 -15.48 4.61 12.39
N SER A 200 -16.43 3.93 13.05
CA SER A 200 -17.85 4.27 13.09
C SER A 200 -18.20 5.35 14.12
N SER A 201 -17.30 5.69 15.04
CA SER A 201 -17.53 6.78 16.01
C SER A 201 -17.16 8.13 15.39
N SER A 202 -18.09 9.10 15.42
CA SER A 202 -17.97 10.42 14.76
C SER A 202 -16.90 11.36 15.35
N LYS A 203 -16.05 10.90 16.27
CA LYS A 203 -14.98 11.69 16.88
C LYS A 203 -13.66 10.92 16.87
N VAL A 204 -12.64 11.53 16.26
CA VAL A 204 -11.29 10.97 16.19
C VAL A 204 -10.67 10.85 17.58
N SER A 205 -10.53 9.62 18.08
CA SER A 205 -9.97 9.32 19.40
C SER A 205 -8.47 9.00 19.38
N ALA A 206 -7.81 9.16 18.22
CA ALA A 206 -6.41 8.80 18.01
C ALA A 206 -5.58 9.94 17.39
N SER A 207 -4.26 9.88 17.57
CA SER A 207 -3.29 10.78 16.95
C SER A 207 -2.12 10.02 16.33
N LEU A 208 -1.33 10.73 15.54
CA LEU A 208 -0.09 10.24 14.93
C LEU A 208 1.12 10.78 15.69
N ARG A 209 2.13 9.93 15.88
CA ARG A 209 3.37 10.29 16.55
C ARG A 209 4.57 9.95 15.68
N ALA A 210 5.32 11.00 15.30
CA ALA A 210 6.68 10.86 14.81
C ALA A 210 7.63 10.76 16.02
N SER A 211 8.48 9.74 16.04
CA SER A 211 9.46 9.50 17.13
C SER A 211 10.86 9.49 16.52
N LEU A 212 11.57 10.61 16.66
CA LEU A 212 12.90 10.78 16.08
C LEU A 212 13.96 10.14 16.98
N CYS A 213 15.07 9.73 16.37
CA CYS A 213 16.20 9.14 17.04
C CYS A 213 17.52 9.54 16.35
N LEU A 214 18.64 9.08 16.90
CA LEU A 214 19.99 9.36 16.40
C LEU A 214 20.25 8.82 14.99
N LEU A 215 19.45 7.85 14.54
CA LEU A 215 19.60 7.25 13.22
C LEU A 215 18.80 7.99 12.15
N ASN A 216 17.96 8.95 12.54
CA ASN A 216 17.29 9.82 11.57
C ASN A 216 18.24 10.88 11.04
N THR A 217 17.95 11.33 9.83
CA THR A 217 18.70 12.37 9.09
C THR A 217 17.77 13.49 8.66
N ASP A 218 18.32 14.62 8.18
CA ASP A 218 17.52 15.69 7.59
C ASP A 218 16.70 15.20 6.38
N GLU A 219 17.22 14.23 5.62
CA GLU A 219 16.49 13.62 4.49
C GLU A 219 15.21 12.90 4.96
N ASP A 220 15.22 12.30 6.15
CA ASP A 220 14.01 11.67 6.72
C ASP A 220 12.97 12.72 7.13
N ILE A 221 13.43 13.89 7.60
CA ILE A 221 12.57 15.03 7.90
C ILE A 221 11.93 15.55 6.61
N GLU A 222 12.73 15.76 5.57
CA GLU A 222 12.26 16.18 4.25
C GLU A 222 11.29 15.17 3.63
N ARG A 223 11.54 13.87 3.77
CA ARG A 223 10.61 12.81 3.30
C ARG A 223 9.26 12.89 3.98
N LEU A 224 9.22 13.05 5.31
CA LEU A 224 7.96 13.15 6.04
C LEU A 224 7.22 14.46 5.72
N VAL A 225 7.94 15.59 5.65
CA VAL A 225 7.37 16.88 5.26
C VAL A 225 6.83 16.84 3.83
N GLY A 226 7.62 16.29 2.91
CA GLY A 226 7.26 16.09 1.51
C GLY A 226 6.06 15.17 1.36
N PHE A 227 5.99 14.08 2.13
CA PHE A 227 4.82 13.21 2.20
C PHE A 227 3.56 13.97 2.62
N ILE A 228 3.63 14.76 3.70
CA ILE A 228 2.47 15.52 4.18
C ILE A 228 2.02 16.53 3.13
N ALA A 229 2.97 17.28 2.57
CA ALA A 229 2.68 18.25 1.52
C ALA A 229 2.06 17.58 0.28
N ARG A 230 2.65 16.47 -0.18
CA ARG A 230 2.26 15.72 -1.38
C ARG A 230 0.84 15.18 -1.30
N PHE A 231 0.42 14.63 -0.15
CA PHE A 231 -0.87 13.95 -0.03
C PHE A 231 -1.98 14.83 0.56
N PHE A 232 -1.65 15.79 1.41
CA PHE A 232 -2.66 16.49 2.22
C PHE A 232 -2.66 18.01 2.03
N LEU A 233 -1.64 18.61 1.40
CA LEU A 233 -1.68 20.03 1.08
C LEU A 233 -2.58 20.26 -0.14
N SER A 234 -3.53 21.17 0.00
CA SER A 234 -4.39 21.61 -1.10
C SER A 234 -3.92 22.98 -1.56
N SER A 235 -3.53 23.10 -2.83
CA SER A 235 -3.01 24.35 -3.41
C SER A 235 -4.10 25.31 -3.87
N SER A 236 -5.34 24.83 -4.05
CA SER A 236 -6.44 25.69 -4.48
C SER A 236 -7.24 26.18 -3.27
N PRO A 237 -7.47 27.50 -3.14
CA PRO A 237 -8.58 27.95 -2.30
C PRO A 237 -9.86 27.43 -2.96
N SER A 238 -10.70 26.74 -2.19
CA SER A 238 -12.11 26.63 -2.55
C SER A 238 -12.69 28.04 -2.49
N SER A 239 -12.84 28.71 -3.64
CA SER A 239 -13.65 29.92 -3.74
C SER A 239 -14.13 30.21 -5.16
N PRO A 240 -15.37 30.70 -5.30
CA PRO A 240 -15.93 31.13 -6.57
C PRO A 240 -15.25 32.43 -7.02
N HIS A 241 -14.83 32.46 -8.29
CA HIS A 241 -14.48 33.64 -9.07
C HIS A 241 -13.47 34.65 -8.45
N SER A 242 -12.23 34.64 -8.95
CA SER A 242 -11.68 35.71 -9.80
C SER A 242 -10.15 35.61 -9.91
N SER A 243 -9.68 35.99 -11.08
CA SER A 243 -8.29 35.96 -11.56
C SER A 243 -7.37 36.95 -10.85
N SER A 244 -6.15 36.53 -10.50
CA SER A 244 -4.91 37.09 -11.06
C SER A 244 -3.66 36.44 -10.47
N THR A 245 -2.64 36.36 -11.32
CA THR A 245 -1.21 36.00 -11.16
C THR A 245 -0.58 36.46 -9.84
N ASP A 246 0.34 35.74 -9.17
CA ASP A 246 1.69 35.42 -9.68
C ASP A 246 2.52 34.44 -8.78
N HIS A 247 3.39 33.64 -9.42
CA HIS A 247 4.68 33.05 -8.96
C HIS A 247 4.81 32.31 -7.60
N SER A 248 4.69 30.97 -7.61
CA SER A 248 5.31 30.07 -6.61
C SER A 248 5.83 28.77 -7.26
N LYS A 249 6.88 28.18 -6.68
CA LYS A 249 7.66 27.07 -7.24
C LYS A 249 6.78 25.89 -7.68
N ASN A 250 6.69 25.70 -9.00
CA ASN A 250 5.82 24.74 -9.68
C ASN A 250 5.99 23.30 -9.17
N VAL A 251 5.06 22.82 -8.36
CA VAL A 251 4.64 21.40 -8.46
C VAL A 251 4.08 21.29 -9.86
N LEU A 252 4.75 20.53 -10.72
CA LEU A 252 4.48 20.49 -12.16
C LEU A 252 3.20 19.68 -12.38
N GLU A 253 2.05 20.30 -12.16
CA GLU A 253 0.74 19.72 -12.46
C GLU A 253 0.67 19.41 -13.95
N ARG A 254 0.55 18.11 -14.26
CA ARG A 254 0.42 17.64 -15.64
C ARG A 254 -1.02 17.24 -15.90
N ARG A 255 -1.52 17.69 -17.04
CA ARG A 255 -2.88 17.40 -17.51
C ARG A 255 -2.85 16.34 -18.59
N PHE A 256 -3.70 15.34 -18.39
CA PHE A 256 -3.91 14.23 -19.30
C PHE A 256 -5.41 14.03 -19.51
N GLU A 257 -5.75 13.20 -20.46
CA GLU A 257 -7.10 12.69 -20.66
C GLU A 257 -7.10 11.17 -20.44
N LEU A 258 -8.17 10.64 -19.86
CA LEU A 258 -8.35 9.21 -19.68
C LEU A 258 -8.75 8.57 -21.01
N ALA A 259 -7.76 8.19 -21.81
CA ALA A 259 -7.93 7.70 -23.18
C ALA A 259 -8.63 6.34 -23.25
N ASN A 260 -8.39 5.47 -22.27
CA ASN A 260 -9.03 4.16 -22.21
C ASN A 260 -9.16 3.67 -20.76
N ILE A 261 -10.24 2.95 -20.51
CA ILE A 261 -10.48 2.23 -19.26
C ILE A 261 -10.67 0.76 -19.61
N THR A 262 -9.92 -0.12 -18.95
CA THR A 262 -10.00 -1.57 -19.17
C THR A 262 -10.32 -2.30 -17.88
N VAL A 263 -11.40 -3.08 -17.91
CA VAL A 263 -11.77 -4.04 -16.86
C VAL A 263 -11.24 -5.41 -17.27
N TYR A 264 -10.69 -6.19 -16.33
CA TYR A 264 -10.24 -7.56 -16.58
C TYR A 264 -11.02 -8.52 -15.69
N PRO A 265 -12.25 -8.91 -16.07
CA PRO A 265 -13.11 -9.74 -15.22
C PRO A 265 -12.42 -11.02 -14.75
N ILE A 266 -11.77 -11.72 -15.70
CA ILE A 266 -11.05 -12.96 -15.42
C ILE A 266 -9.55 -12.68 -15.38
N LYS A 267 -8.91 -13.02 -14.26
CA LYS A 267 -7.46 -12.94 -14.10
C LYS A 267 -6.76 -13.65 -15.25
N SER A 268 -5.72 -13.02 -15.79
CA SER A 268 -4.87 -13.55 -16.87
C SER A 268 -5.55 -13.70 -18.24
N CYS A 269 -6.83 -13.32 -18.38
CA CYS A 269 -7.54 -13.30 -19.67
C CYS A 269 -7.56 -11.89 -20.28
N SER A 270 -8.14 -11.73 -21.46
CA SER A 270 -8.29 -10.41 -22.10
C SER A 270 -9.06 -9.43 -21.22
N GLY A 271 -8.75 -8.15 -21.37
CA GLY A 271 -9.57 -7.07 -20.83
C GLY A 271 -10.75 -6.71 -21.74
N GLN A 272 -11.78 -6.12 -21.13
CA GLN A 272 -12.87 -5.39 -21.76
C GLN A 272 -12.55 -3.90 -21.68
N ASN A 273 -12.38 -3.28 -22.84
CA ASN A 273 -12.32 -1.82 -22.92
C ASN A 273 -13.73 -1.25 -22.80
N LEU A 274 -13.85 -0.12 -22.11
CA LEU A 274 -15.06 0.68 -22.13
C LEU A 274 -15.28 1.31 -23.51
N SER A 275 -16.53 1.49 -23.86
CA SER A 275 -16.95 2.28 -25.02
C SER A 275 -17.13 3.75 -24.60
N PRO A 276 -16.95 4.72 -25.52
CA PRO A 276 -17.27 6.12 -25.21
C PRO A 276 -18.70 6.28 -24.66
N GLY A 277 -18.83 6.96 -23.53
CA GLY A 277 -20.10 7.15 -22.83
C GLY A 277 -20.49 6.04 -21.85
N GLU A 278 -19.81 4.89 -21.83
CA GLU A 278 -19.97 3.91 -20.75
C GLU A 278 -19.35 4.43 -19.46
N ARG A 279 -20.09 4.28 -18.35
CA ARG A 279 -19.64 4.61 -17.00
C ARG A 279 -19.42 3.33 -16.21
N TRP A 280 -18.36 3.29 -15.41
CA TRP A 280 -18.03 2.14 -14.57
C TRP A 280 -17.83 2.54 -13.13
N LYS A 281 -18.35 1.75 -12.20
CA LYS A 281 -18.24 2.02 -10.75
C LYS A 281 -16.82 1.76 -10.26
N LEU A 282 -16.28 2.71 -9.48
CA LEU A 282 -15.07 2.57 -8.71
C LEU A 282 -15.38 1.89 -7.37
N THR A 283 -14.51 0.98 -6.95
CA THR A 283 -14.55 0.34 -5.64
C THR A 283 -13.18 0.42 -4.99
N GLN A 284 -13.10 0.18 -3.67
CA GLN A 284 -11.82 0.08 -2.97
C GLN A 284 -10.95 -1.08 -3.48
N HIS A 285 -11.53 -2.06 -4.19
CA HIS A 285 -10.86 -3.25 -4.72
C HIS A 285 -10.43 -3.12 -6.19
N GLY A 286 -10.84 -2.07 -6.90
CA GLY A 286 -10.64 -1.90 -8.34
C GLY A 286 -11.89 -1.35 -9.03
N LEU A 287 -11.95 -1.49 -10.36
CA LEU A 287 -13.20 -1.30 -11.09
C LEU A 287 -14.19 -2.42 -10.70
N GLU A 288 -15.50 -2.13 -10.70
CA GLU A 288 -16.52 -3.17 -10.46
C GLU A 288 -16.27 -4.40 -11.36
N PHE A 289 -16.34 -5.61 -10.80
CA PHE A 289 -16.04 -6.88 -11.49
C PHE A 289 -14.58 -7.10 -11.93
N ASP A 290 -13.64 -6.22 -11.58
CA ASP A 290 -12.25 -6.36 -11.99
C ASP A 290 -11.52 -7.47 -11.22
N ARG A 291 -11.04 -8.48 -11.95
CA ARG A 291 -10.37 -9.68 -11.43
C ARG A 291 -11.19 -10.40 -10.33
N GLU A 292 -12.49 -10.55 -10.55
CA GLU A 292 -13.39 -11.36 -9.70
C GLU A 292 -13.36 -12.86 -9.99
N TRP A 293 -12.84 -13.25 -11.14
CA TRP A 293 -12.73 -14.65 -11.55
C TRP A 293 -11.29 -15.07 -11.84
N ILE A 294 -11.03 -16.37 -11.70
CA ILE A 294 -9.81 -17.04 -12.16
C ILE A 294 -10.19 -18.25 -13.02
N VAL A 295 -9.29 -18.65 -13.91
CA VAL A 295 -9.30 -20.01 -14.44
C VAL A 295 -8.46 -20.89 -13.51
N MET A 296 -9.06 -21.94 -12.99
CA MET A 296 -8.47 -22.82 -11.98
C MET A 296 -8.20 -24.20 -12.58
N ASN A 297 -7.00 -24.72 -12.38
CA ASN A 297 -6.66 -26.08 -12.74
C ASN A 297 -7.35 -27.07 -11.80
N LEU A 298 -8.07 -28.05 -12.34
CA LEU A 298 -8.83 -29.01 -11.54
C LEU A 298 -7.94 -30.08 -10.91
N ALA A 299 -6.75 -30.37 -11.45
CA ALA A 299 -5.87 -31.40 -10.91
C ALA A 299 -5.15 -30.95 -9.62
N ASN A 300 -4.88 -29.65 -9.47
CA ASN A 300 -4.08 -29.13 -8.35
C ASN A 300 -4.68 -27.88 -7.67
N GLY A 301 -5.86 -27.44 -8.09
CA GLY A 301 -6.54 -26.26 -7.56
C GLY A 301 -5.88 -24.92 -7.88
N LYS A 302 -4.72 -24.87 -8.55
CA LYS A 302 -3.98 -23.62 -8.74
C LYS A 302 -4.61 -22.75 -9.83
N ALA A 303 -4.59 -21.43 -9.61
CA ALA A 303 -4.96 -20.48 -10.64
C ALA A 303 -3.98 -20.56 -11.83
N LEU A 304 -4.52 -20.63 -13.05
CA LEU A 304 -3.74 -20.52 -14.27
C LEU A 304 -3.25 -19.09 -14.48
N SER A 305 -2.10 -18.97 -15.14
CA SER A 305 -1.51 -17.67 -15.47
C SER A 305 -1.22 -17.59 -16.96
N GLN A 306 -1.42 -16.41 -17.54
CA GLN A 306 -1.18 -16.16 -18.97
C GLN A 306 0.30 -16.43 -19.33
N LYS A 307 1.20 -16.22 -18.38
CA LYS A 307 2.63 -16.56 -18.51
C LYS A 307 2.85 -18.04 -18.86
N ARG A 308 2.11 -18.95 -18.24
CA ARG A 308 2.21 -20.40 -18.49
C ARG A 308 1.27 -20.87 -19.59
N PHE A 309 0.14 -20.20 -19.76
CA PHE A 309 -0.90 -20.52 -20.73
C PHE A 309 -1.24 -19.28 -21.57
N PRO A 310 -0.42 -18.92 -22.57
CA PRO A 310 -0.59 -17.70 -23.37
C PRO A 310 -1.94 -17.60 -24.07
N LYS A 311 -2.52 -18.73 -24.48
CA LYS A 311 -3.87 -18.84 -25.07
C LYS A 311 -4.99 -18.29 -24.18
N MET A 312 -4.75 -18.06 -22.88
CA MET A 312 -5.70 -17.33 -22.03
C MET A 312 -6.00 -15.90 -22.56
N ALA A 313 -5.09 -15.31 -23.35
CA ALA A 313 -5.33 -14.05 -24.06
C ALA A 313 -6.55 -14.10 -25.01
N LEU A 314 -6.89 -15.29 -25.51
CA LEU A 314 -7.99 -15.50 -26.45
C LEU A 314 -9.35 -15.58 -25.76
N ILE A 315 -9.38 -15.75 -24.43
CA ILE A 315 -10.60 -15.72 -23.64
C ILE A 315 -11.01 -14.25 -23.45
N ARG A 316 -12.15 -13.87 -24.03
CA ARG A 316 -12.71 -12.51 -24.03
C ARG A 316 -13.96 -12.44 -23.14
N PRO A 317 -13.80 -12.14 -21.85
CA PRO A 317 -14.93 -11.81 -21.00
C PRO A 317 -15.44 -10.40 -21.28
N ARG A 318 -16.77 -10.24 -21.37
CA ARG A 318 -17.47 -8.95 -21.43
C ARG A 318 -18.60 -8.96 -20.40
N ILE A 319 -18.56 -8.01 -19.48
CA ILE A 319 -19.61 -7.72 -18.51
C ILE A 319 -20.65 -6.81 -19.16
N ASP A 320 -21.90 -7.24 -19.12
CA ASP A 320 -23.07 -6.44 -19.41
C ASP A 320 -23.75 -6.08 -18.08
N LEU A 321 -23.57 -4.83 -17.65
CA LEU A 321 -24.14 -4.32 -16.39
C LEU A 321 -25.66 -4.22 -16.42
N ARG A 322 -26.28 -4.07 -17.60
CA ARG A 322 -27.75 -3.95 -17.73
C ARG A 322 -28.40 -5.31 -17.64
N ALA A 323 -27.85 -6.28 -18.38
CA ALA A 323 -28.33 -7.66 -18.34
C ALA A 323 -27.84 -8.42 -17.10
N ARG A 324 -26.91 -7.85 -16.34
CA ARG A 324 -26.20 -8.47 -15.21
C ARG A 324 -25.61 -9.84 -15.55
N THR A 325 -24.96 -9.91 -16.71
CA THR A 325 -24.31 -11.14 -17.21
C THR A 325 -22.86 -10.89 -17.63
N MET A 326 -22.00 -11.90 -17.48
CA MET A 326 -20.71 -11.98 -18.15
C MET A 326 -20.83 -12.89 -19.38
N ILE A 327 -20.56 -12.34 -20.56
CA ILE A 327 -20.44 -13.09 -21.80
C ILE A 327 -18.96 -13.43 -22.00
N MET A 328 -18.63 -14.71 -21.96
CA MET A 328 -17.30 -15.22 -22.28
C MET A 328 -17.29 -15.76 -23.70
N SER A 329 -16.36 -15.26 -24.53
CA SER A 329 -16.13 -15.77 -25.89
C SER A 329 -14.67 -16.18 -26.09
N ILE A 330 -14.42 -17.10 -27.03
CA ILE A 330 -13.05 -17.49 -27.42
C ILE A 330 -12.75 -16.93 -28.81
N ALA A 331 -11.76 -16.04 -28.87
CA ALA A 331 -11.29 -15.44 -30.12
C ALA A 331 -10.85 -16.52 -31.13
N GLY A 332 -11.26 -16.36 -32.39
CA GLY A 332 -11.00 -17.34 -33.44
C GLY A 332 -12.01 -18.51 -33.49
N THR A 333 -13.05 -18.49 -32.65
CA THR A 333 -14.11 -19.52 -32.65
C THR A 333 -15.50 -18.87 -32.52
N THR A 334 -16.56 -19.66 -32.70
CA THR A 334 -17.94 -19.26 -32.41
C THR A 334 -18.39 -19.61 -30.98
N GLN A 335 -17.48 -20.12 -30.15
CA GLN A 335 -17.82 -20.58 -28.81
C GLN A 335 -18.08 -19.39 -27.87
N THR A 336 -19.26 -19.41 -27.25
CA THR A 336 -19.68 -18.44 -26.23
C THR A 336 -20.32 -19.14 -25.03
N PHE A 337 -20.19 -18.51 -23.86
CA PHE A 337 -20.81 -18.94 -22.61
C PHE A 337 -21.27 -17.71 -21.82
N ASN A 338 -22.54 -17.69 -21.41
CA ASN A 338 -23.10 -16.63 -20.59
C ASN A 338 -23.13 -17.09 -19.13
N LEU A 339 -22.72 -16.20 -18.24
CA LEU A 339 -22.70 -16.40 -16.80
C LEU A 339 -23.52 -15.28 -16.16
N ASP A 340 -24.42 -15.63 -15.25
CA ASP A 340 -25.17 -14.66 -14.47
C ASP A 340 -24.28 -14.10 -13.34
N LEU A 341 -24.24 -12.79 -13.17
CA LEU A 341 -23.34 -12.14 -12.19
C LEU A 341 -23.84 -12.25 -10.75
N ASP A 342 -25.14 -12.52 -10.56
CA ASP A 342 -25.82 -12.52 -9.28
C ASP A 342 -26.25 -13.94 -8.84
N ASP A 343 -26.30 -14.90 -9.76
CA ASP A 343 -26.61 -16.29 -9.44
C ASP A 343 -25.42 -17.03 -8.82
N GLU A 344 -25.36 -16.98 -7.50
CA GLU A 344 -24.39 -17.69 -6.67
C GLU A 344 -24.54 -19.23 -6.71
N THR A 345 -25.70 -19.75 -7.17
CA THR A 345 -25.94 -21.19 -7.25
C THR A 345 -25.15 -21.86 -8.38
N GLN A 346 -24.61 -21.08 -9.33
CA GLN A 346 -23.71 -21.54 -10.39
C GLN A 346 -22.37 -22.09 -9.86
N TYR A 347 -22.03 -21.78 -8.60
CA TYR A 347 -20.78 -22.16 -7.95
C TYR A 347 -20.97 -23.22 -6.87
N THR A 348 -19.93 -24.01 -6.61
CA THR A 348 -19.90 -25.00 -5.52
C THR A 348 -18.74 -24.74 -4.57
N ASP A 349 -19.02 -24.89 -3.28
CA ASP A 349 -18.04 -24.94 -2.19
C ASP A 349 -17.48 -26.36 -1.97
N ASP A 350 -18.10 -27.36 -2.61
CA ASP A 350 -17.74 -28.77 -2.46
C ASP A 350 -16.40 -29.05 -3.17
N THR A 351 -15.31 -28.75 -2.45
CA THR A 351 -13.93 -28.98 -2.85
C THR A 351 -13.43 -30.35 -2.37
N SER A 352 -14.32 -31.29 -2.08
CA SER A 352 -13.97 -32.63 -1.56
C SER A 352 -13.00 -33.40 -2.48
N ASP A 353 -12.97 -33.09 -3.78
CA ASP A 353 -11.98 -33.60 -4.75
C ASP A 353 -10.97 -32.55 -5.26
N LEU A 354 -11.08 -31.28 -4.86
CA LEU A 354 -10.28 -30.18 -5.41
C LEU A 354 -9.44 -29.51 -4.32
N GLN A 355 -8.15 -29.81 -4.30
CA GLN A 355 -7.20 -29.22 -3.35
C GLN A 355 -7.21 -27.67 -3.40
N LYS A 356 -6.89 -27.07 -2.25
CA LYS A 356 -6.80 -25.62 -1.99
C LYS A 356 -6.07 -24.85 -3.11
N ALA A 357 -6.62 -23.71 -3.54
CA ALA A 357 -6.03 -22.89 -4.59
C ALA A 357 -4.95 -21.94 -4.04
N GLU A 358 -3.78 -21.94 -4.67
CA GLU A 358 -2.66 -21.05 -4.32
C GLU A 358 -2.54 -19.92 -5.35
N ILE A 359 -2.64 -18.67 -4.90
CA ILE A 359 -2.45 -17.47 -5.75
C ILE A 359 -1.29 -16.66 -5.19
N CYS A 360 -0.20 -16.56 -5.96
CA CYS A 360 1.02 -15.88 -5.54
C CYS A 360 1.56 -16.40 -4.18
N GLY A 361 1.35 -17.66 -3.78
CA GLY A 361 1.81 -18.15 -2.47
C GLY A 361 0.85 -17.97 -1.30
N VAL A 362 -0.38 -17.52 -1.54
CA VAL A 362 -1.42 -17.36 -0.49
C VAL A 362 -2.59 -18.29 -0.79
N GLU A 363 -3.09 -18.98 0.24
CA GLU A 363 -4.22 -19.90 0.17
C GLU A 363 -5.54 -19.12 0.02
N VAL A 364 -6.31 -19.43 -1.02
CA VAL A 364 -7.66 -18.86 -1.27
C VAL A 364 -8.65 -20.01 -1.45
N ARG A 365 -9.91 -19.80 -1.04
CA ARG A 365 -11.03 -20.70 -1.34
C ARG A 365 -11.92 -20.12 -2.44
N PRO A 366 -11.53 -20.19 -3.72
CA PRO A 366 -12.39 -19.82 -4.83
C PRO A 366 -13.47 -20.89 -5.02
N ARG A 367 -14.70 -20.49 -5.36
CA ARG A 367 -15.83 -21.39 -5.60
C ARG A 367 -15.86 -21.75 -7.08
N ALA A 368 -15.83 -23.05 -7.37
CA ALA A 368 -15.72 -23.55 -8.74
C ALA A 368 -17.07 -23.51 -9.46
N HIS A 369 -17.07 -23.08 -10.72
CA HIS A 369 -18.28 -23.08 -11.54
C HIS A 369 -18.68 -24.50 -11.95
N LYS A 370 -19.97 -24.82 -11.84
CA LYS A 370 -20.53 -26.18 -12.00
C LYS A 370 -20.66 -26.65 -13.46
N SER A 371 -20.76 -25.73 -14.42
CA SER A 371 -21.05 -26.06 -15.82
C SER A 371 -19.96 -26.92 -16.49
N ALA A 372 -20.35 -28.12 -16.93
CA ALA A 372 -19.50 -29.00 -17.73
C ALA A 372 -19.17 -28.42 -19.11
N ARG A 373 -20.09 -27.65 -19.72
CA ARG A 373 -19.87 -26.97 -21.00
C ARG A 373 -18.74 -25.94 -20.90
N LEU A 374 -18.75 -25.12 -19.84
CA LEU A 374 -17.70 -24.14 -19.58
C LEU A 374 -16.34 -24.83 -19.36
N ARG A 375 -16.35 -25.93 -18.59
CA ARG A 375 -15.15 -26.74 -18.34
C ARG A 375 -14.55 -27.30 -19.63
N SER A 376 -15.37 -27.90 -20.51
CA SER A 376 -14.92 -28.42 -21.80
C SER A 376 -14.32 -27.29 -22.64
N MET A 377 -15.05 -26.19 -22.80
CA MET A 377 -14.62 -25.01 -23.57
C MET A 377 -13.23 -24.49 -23.14
N LEU A 378 -13.00 -24.35 -21.83
CA LEU A 378 -11.70 -23.89 -21.31
C LEU A 378 -10.61 -24.96 -21.45
N THR A 379 -10.95 -26.22 -21.20
CA THR A 379 -10.00 -27.35 -21.28
C THR A 379 -9.53 -27.58 -22.71
N ASP A 380 -10.43 -27.51 -23.68
CA ASP A 380 -10.14 -27.68 -25.11
C ASP A 380 -9.20 -26.57 -25.61
N LEU A 381 -9.39 -25.34 -25.14
CA LEU A 381 -8.51 -24.22 -25.49
C LEU A 381 -7.12 -24.31 -24.86
N LEU A 382 -7.06 -24.61 -23.56
CA LEU A 382 -5.85 -24.51 -22.74
C LEU A 382 -5.05 -25.81 -22.65
N GLY A 383 -5.62 -26.94 -23.10
CA GLY A 383 -4.99 -28.26 -23.08
C GLY A 383 -4.82 -28.85 -21.67
N VAL A 384 -5.51 -28.30 -20.68
CA VAL A 384 -5.45 -28.73 -19.27
C VAL A 384 -6.83 -28.68 -18.64
N SER A 385 -7.16 -29.70 -17.84
CA SER A 385 -8.44 -29.76 -17.13
C SER A 385 -8.58 -28.56 -16.20
N CYS A 386 -9.53 -27.68 -16.50
CA CYS A 386 -9.72 -26.43 -15.78
C CYS A 386 -11.17 -25.94 -15.80
N THR A 387 -11.53 -25.10 -14.84
CA THR A 387 -12.84 -24.44 -14.77
C THR A 387 -12.69 -22.98 -14.37
N LEU A 388 -13.74 -22.20 -14.51
CA LEU A 388 -13.82 -20.86 -13.94
C LEU A 388 -14.13 -20.96 -12.44
N ALA A 389 -13.53 -20.10 -11.64
CA ALA A 389 -13.85 -19.99 -10.23
C ALA A 389 -13.96 -18.51 -9.82
N ARG A 390 -14.87 -18.21 -8.89
CA ARG A 390 -15.11 -16.85 -8.36
C ARG A 390 -14.63 -16.78 -6.91
N GLN A 391 -14.20 -15.61 -6.45
CA GLN A 391 -13.88 -15.41 -5.04
C GLN A 391 -15.14 -15.60 -4.17
N ALA A 392 -15.02 -16.26 -3.03
CA ALA A 392 -16.06 -16.24 -2.01
C ALA A 392 -16.14 -14.85 -1.36
N ILE A 393 -17.36 -14.37 -1.10
CA ILE A 393 -17.66 -13.03 -0.56
C ILE A 393 -16.89 -12.73 0.74
N ASP A 394 -16.56 -13.77 1.52
CA ASP A 394 -15.93 -13.65 2.84
C ASP A 394 -14.38 -13.64 2.85
N VAL A 395 -13.69 -13.73 1.71
CA VAL A 395 -12.23 -13.79 1.68
C VAL A 395 -11.62 -12.42 1.36
N ARG A 396 -10.98 -11.77 2.35
CA ARG A 396 -10.25 -10.51 2.17
C ARG A 396 -8.78 -10.77 1.82
N ARG A 397 -8.42 -10.65 0.53
CA ARG A 397 -7.01 -10.61 0.09
C ARG A 397 -6.49 -9.20 0.16
N HIS A 398 -5.17 -9.05 0.20
CA HIS A 398 -4.56 -7.74 0.27
C HIS A 398 -3.26 -7.63 -0.53
N SER A 399 -2.85 -6.41 -0.88
CA SER A 399 -1.62 -6.14 -1.61
C SER A 399 -0.38 -6.69 -0.91
N LYS A 400 0.59 -7.13 -1.71
CA LYS A 400 1.93 -7.54 -1.27
C LYS A 400 2.94 -6.39 -1.27
N LEU A 401 2.52 -5.21 -1.71
CA LEU A 401 3.28 -3.99 -1.49
C LEU A 401 3.17 -3.66 0.00
N ASP A 402 4.27 -3.28 0.65
CA ASP A 402 4.28 -2.99 2.10
C ASP A 402 3.30 -1.86 2.42
N ALA A 403 2.14 -2.22 2.98
CA ALA A 403 1.03 -1.32 3.30
C ALA A 403 0.81 -1.14 4.80
N GLY A 404 1.74 -1.59 5.66
CA GLY A 404 1.64 -1.42 7.10
C GLY A 404 0.48 -2.20 7.76
N SER A 405 -0.12 -1.60 8.79
CA SER A 405 -1.07 -2.25 9.72
C SER A 405 -2.46 -2.51 9.13
N ASP A 406 -2.86 -1.76 8.11
CA ASP A 406 -4.11 -1.91 7.37
C ASP A 406 -3.85 -2.35 5.93
N LYS A 407 -4.46 -3.45 5.56
CA LYS A 407 -4.12 -4.16 4.34
C LYS A 407 -4.94 -3.62 3.16
N ILE A 408 -4.31 -3.20 2.04
CA ILE A 408 -5.03 -2.73 0.82
C ILE A 408 -5.79 -3.90 0.21
N PRO A 409 -7.12 -3.88 0.10
CA PRO A 409 -7.84 -5.08 -0.23
C PRO A 409 -7.79 -5.37 -1.74
N LEU A 410 -7.48 -6.62 -2.07
CA LEU A 410 -7.44 -7.16 -3.42
C LEU A 410 -8.44 -8.31 -3.53
N ILE A 411 -8.92 -8.56 -4.75
CA ILE A 411 -9.65 -9.78 -5.11
C ILE A 411 -8.63 -10.76 -5.72
N PHE A 412 -8.57 -10.87 -7.06
CA PHE A 412 -7.54 -11.66 -7.74
C PHE A 412 -6.38 -10.87 -8.35
N SER A 413 -6.32 -9.55 -8.16
CA SER A 413 -5.19 -8.71 -8.57
C SER A 413 -3.85 -9.15 -7.95
N ASN A 414 -2.74 -8.80 -8.63
CA ASN A 414 -1.39 -9.19 -8.21
C ASN A 414 -0.85 -8.28 -7.10
N GLU A 415 -0.84 -6.97 -7.35
CA GLU A 415 -0.06 -6.00 -6.55
C GLU A 415 -0.88 -4.76 -6.17
N SER A 416 -1.89 -4.34 -6.93
CA SER A 416 -2.73 -3.19 -6.58
C SER A 416 -4.15 -3.30 -7.14
N PRO A 417 -5.12 -2.49 -6.63
CA PRO A 417 -6.47 -2.37 -7.19
C PRO A 417 -6.47 -1.83 -8.63
N PHE A 418 -5.64 -0.83 -8.92
CA PHE A 418 -5.56 -0.21 -10.25
C PHE A 418 -4.12 -0.10 -10.73
N LEU A 419 -3.95 -0.13 -12.06
CA LEU A 419 -2.68 0.12 -12.73
C LEU A 419 -2.88 1.18 -13.81
N LEU A 420 -1.99 2.17 -13.81
CA LEU A 420 -1.96 3.29 -14.75
C LEU A 420 -0.77 3.16 -15.69
N ILE A 421 -0.98 3.47 -16.97
CA ILE A 421 0.10 3.67 -17.96
C ILE A 421 -0.21 4.91 -18.80
N ASN A 422 0.81 5.43 -19.45
CA ASN A 422 0.72 6.56 -20.36
C ASN A 422 0.95 6.08 -21.80
N SER A 423 0.11 6.52 -22.73
CA SER A 423 0.22 6.20 -24.17
C SER A 423 1.56 6.61 -24.74
N ALA A 424 2.07 7.81 -24.41
CA ALA A 424 3.37 8.26 -24.87
C ALA A 424 4.51 7.31 -24.41
N SER A 425 4.40 6.73 -23.21
CA SER A 425 5.35 5.71 -22.73
C SER A 425 5.27 4.41 -23.54
N VAL A 426 4.07 4.01 -23.96
CA VAL A 426 3.87 2.82 -24.81
C VAL A 426 4.47 3.05 -26.19
N ASP A 427 4.21 4.21 -26.79
CA ASP A 427 4.76 4.61 -28.09
C ASP A 427 6.29 4.62 -28.06
N ARG A 428 6.87 5.18 -26.99
CA ARG A 428 8.32 5.19 -26.79
C ARG A 428 8.93 3.78 -26.69
N VAL A 429 8.21 2.83 -26.08
CA VAL A 429 8.65 1.42 -26.06
C VAL A 429 8.56 0.80 -27.45
N SER A 430 7.54 1.12 -28.24
CA SER A 430 7.44 0.66 -29.63
C SER A 430 8.60 1.17 -30.49
N GLU A 431 8.94 2.46 -30.37
CA GLU A 431 10.11 3.04 -31.05
C GLU A 431 11.41 2.31 -30.69
N TRP A 432 11.61 1.99 -29.41
CA TRP A 432 12.79 1.24 -28.98
C TRP A 432 12.81 -0.20 -29.54
N ILE A 433 11.66 -0.87 -29.65
CA ILE A 433 11.59 -2.22 -30.26
C ILE A 433 12.01 -2.14 -31.73
N GLU A 434 11.55 -1.14 -32.48
CA GLU A 434 11.92 -0.94 -33.87
C GLU A 434 13.43 -0.69 -34.00
N GLN A 435 14.00 0.20 -33.16
CA GLN A 435 15.44 0.49 -33.13
C GLN A 435 16.30 -0.73 -32.79
N ASP A 436 15.89 -1.49 -31.77
CA ASP A 436 16.62 -2.69 -31.33
C ASP A 436 16.64 -3.77 -32.43
N THR A 437 15.54 -3.92 -33.17
CA THR A 437 15.38 -4.91 -34.25
C THR A 437 16.25 -4.57 -35.48
N VAL A 438 16.40 -3.28 -35.79
CA VAL A 438 17.28 -2.80 -36.87
C VAL A 438 18.77 -2.95 -36.49
N SER A 439 19.13 -2.84 -35.21
CA SER A 439 20.55 -2.99 -34.80
C SER A 439 21.04 -4.44 -34.81
N SER A 440 20.15 -5.43 -34.64
CA SER A 440 20.51 -6.86 -34.59
C SER A 440 20.66 -7.55 -35.95
N THR A 441 20.54 -6.82 -37.06
CA THR A 441 20.73 -7.34 -38.44
C THR A 441 22.15 -7.10 -38.99
N SER A 442 23.11 -6.72 -38.16
CA SER A 442 24.55 -6.71 -38.52
C SER A 442 25.16 -8.12 -38.33
N PRO A 443 25.95 -8.65 -39.29
CA PRO A 443 26.42 -10.03 -39.24
C PRO A 443 27.58 -10.18 -38.25
N GLY A 444 27.36 -10.95 -37.19
CA GLY A 444 28.44 -11.47 -36.33
C GLY A 444 28.22 -11.27 -34.84
N MET A 445 27.43 -12.16 -34.22
CA MET A 445 27.61 -12.65 -32.84
C MET A 445 26.46 -13.62 -32.49
N GLU A 446 26.51 -14.82 -33.07
CA GLU A 446 25.77 -15.98 -32.57
C GLU A 446 26.77 -16.94 -31.92
N GLU A 447 27.12 -16.70 -30.67
CA GLU A 447 27.70 -17.72 -29.78
C GLU A 447 27.77 -17.14 -28.37
N LEU A 448 26.74 -17.36 -27.55
CA LEU A 448 26.75 -17.35 -26.06
C LEU A 448 25.31 -17.29 -25.52
N ALA A 449 24.48 -18.29 -25.85
CA ALA A 449 23.21 -18.52 -25.17
C ALA A 449 22.78 -19.99 -25.25
N SER A 450 23.64 -20.90 -24.81
CA SER A 450 23.30 -22.32 -24.62
C SER A 450 23.49 -22.71 -23.14
N ASP A 451 22.62 -22.22 -22.25
CA ASP A 451 22.47 -22.84 -20.92
C ASP A 451 21.09 -22.61 -20.27
N SER A 452 20.02 -22.58 -21.06
CA SER A 452 18.67 -22.66 -20.51
C SER A 452 17.90 -23.75 -21.24
N GLY A 453 17.97 -24.97 -20.71
CA GLY A 453 17.37 -26.18 -21.26
C GLY A 453 15.86 -26.08 -21.50
N TYR A 454 15.48 -25.58 -22.67
CA TYR A 454 14.13 -25.66 -23.19
C TYR A 454 14.19 -26.32 -24.57
N SER A 455 13.70 -27.56 -24.64
CA SER A 455 13.56 -28.27 -25.91
C SER A 455 12.67 -27.49 -26.86
N SER A 456 13.24 -27.23 -28.02
CA SER A 456 12.57 -26.76 -29.23
C SER A 456 11.49 -27.75 -29.67
N ALA A 457 10.30 -27.24 -29.96
CA ALA A 457 9.35 -27.91 -30.83
C ALA A 457 8.82 -26.89 -31.85
N THR A 458 9.36 -27.03 -33.07
CA THR A 458 8.87 -26.55 -34.37
C THR A 458 8.76 -25.04 -34.57
N HIS A 459 9.90 -24.41 -34.93
CA HIS A 459 9.93 -23.23 -35.80
C HIS A 459 9.92 -23.70 -37.26
N VAL A 460 8.82 -23.43 -37.97
CA VAL A 460 8.86 -23.25 -39.43
C VAL A 460 9.06 -21.76 -39.63
N GLU A 461 10.23 -21.35 -40.10
CA GLU A 461 10.50 -19.97 -40.46
C GLU A 461 9.80 -19.64 -41.77
N ASP A 462 8.71 -18.87 -41.68
CA ASP A 462 8.14 -18.18 -42.84
C ASP A 462 8.69 -16.75 -42.84
N LYS A 463 9.62 -16.47 -43.78
CA LYS A 463 10.41 -15.23 -43.84
C LYS A 463 9.66 -13.99 -44.39
N ASP A 464 8.37 -14.10 -44.71
CA ASP A 464 7.68 -13.08 -45.54
C ASP A 464 6.58 -12.24 -44.84
N LYS A 465 6.48 -12.22 -43.50
CA LYS A 465 5.54 -11.31 -42.79
C LYS A 465 6.07 -10.73 -41.47
N GLN A 466 7.19 -10.00 -41.49
CA GLN A 466 7.50 -9.08 -40.38
C GLN A 466 6.75 -7.76 -40.56
N VAL A 467 5.44 -7.78 -40.26
CA VAL A 467 4.71 -6.54 -39.94
C VAL A 467 5.22 -6.07 -38.57
N GLY A 468 5.65 -4.81 -38.47
CA GLY A 468 6.40 -4.25 -37.35
C GLY A 468 5.89 -4.66 -35.97
N VAL A 469 6.77 -5.24 -35.16
CA VAL A 469 6.46 -5.64 -33.78
C VAL A 469 6.40 -4.38 -32.92
N GLN A 470 5.20 -3.91 -32.60
CA GLN A 470 4.97 -2.77 -31.68
C GLN A 470 4.52 -3.23 -30.31
N ALA A 471 4.76 -2.41 -29.28
CA ALA A 471 4.30 -2.67 -27.94
C ALA A 471 2.77 -2.48 -27.85
N GLN A 472 2.05 -3.51 -27.41
CA GLN A 472 0.60 -3.43 -27.21
C GLN A 472 0.30 -2.89 -25.80
N ALA A 473 -0.41 -1.76 -25.69
CA ALA A 473 -0.86 -1.22 -24.40
C ALA A 473 -1.60 -2.30 -23.56
N ALA A 474 -2.40 -3.13 -24.22
CA ALA A 474 -3.12 -4.25 -23.61
C ALA A 474 -2.20 -5.29 -22.93
N SER A 475 -0.98 -5.50 -23.42
CA SER A 475 -0.01 -6.43 -22.82
C SER A 475 0.50 -5.95 -21.46
N PHE A 476 0.42 -4.65 -21.17
CA PHE A 476 0.75 -4.10 -19.84
C PHE A 476 -0.37 -4.25 -18.83
N ARG A 477 -1.58 -4.62 -19.28
CA ARG A 477 -2.75 -4.91 -18.45
C ARG A 477 -3.17 -3.79 -17.50
N ALA A 478 -2.95 -2.55 -17.91
CA ALA A 478 -3.37 -1.37 -17.15
C ALA A 478 -4.89 -1.23 -17.14
N ASN A 479 -5.43 -0.68 -16.06
CA ASN A 479 -6.84 -0.31 -15.96
C ASN A 479 -7.09 1.07 -16.56
N PHE A 480 -6.12 1.98 -16.44
CA PHE A 480 -6.22 3.34 -16.94
C PHE A 480 -5.07 3.62 -17.91
N LEU A 481 -5.42 4.10 -19.11
CA LEU A 481 -4.47 4.59 -20.11
C LEU A 481 -4.66 6.10 -20.23
N LEU A 482 -3.59 6.85 -20.02
CA LEU A 482 -3.59 8.30 -20.19
C LEU A 482 -3.14 8.69 -21.60
N SER A 483 -3.75 9.73 -22.16
CA SER A 483 -3.24 10.47 -23.31
C SER A 483 -2.86 11.90 -22.90
N PRO A 484 -1.87 12.51 -23.59
CA PRO A 484 -1.55 13.92 -23.39
C PRO A 484 -2.75 14.79 -23.78
N ALA A 485 -3.13 15.75 -22.95
CA ALA A 485 -4.27 16.63 -23.25
C ALA A 485 -3.99 17.59 -24.43
N ASN A 486 -2.72 17.93 -24.69
CA ASN A 486 -2.31 18.95 -25.67
C ASN A 486 -1.39 18.40 -26.79
N GLY A 487 -1.41 17.08 -27.04
CA GLY A 487 -0.69 16.46 -28.16
C GLY A 487 0.81 16.16 -27.93
N GLU A 488 1.53 16.93 -27.11
CA GLU A 488 2.91 16.59 -26.71
C GLU A 488 2.93 15.79 -25.40
N GLY A 489 3.26 14.51 -25.50
CA GLY A 489 3.34 13.59 -24.37
C GLY A 489 4.73 13.49 -23.76
N VAL A 490 4.83 13.63 -22.44
CA VAL A 490 6.07 13.32 -21.73
C VAL A 490 6.15 11.81 -21.52
N PHE A 491 7.19 11.18 -22.07
CA PHE A 491 7.45 9.76 -21.85
C PHE A 491 7.70 9.46 -20.38
N PHE A 492 7.12 8.37 -19.88
CA PHE A 492 7.28 7.89 -18.51
C PHE A 492 6.91 8.91 -17.44
N ALA A 493 6.03 9.87 -17.78
CA ALA A 493 5.52 10.86 -16.83
C ALA A 493 4.97 10.22 -15.56
N GLU A 494 4.34 9.05 -15.70
CA GLU A 494 3.70 8.30 -14.64
C GLU A 494 4.63 7.81 -13.53
N ASP A 495 5.94 7.73 -13.79
CA ASP A 495 6.93 7.35 -12.78
C ASP A 495 7.07 8.43 -11.69
N GLY A 496 6.87 9.70 -12.06
CA GLY A 496 6.98 10.84 -11.16
C GLY A 496 5.70 11.11 -10.37
N PHE A 497 4.59 10.44 -10.72
CA PHE A 497 3.30 10.77 -10.13
C PHE A 497 3.26 10.40 -8.65
N SER A 498 2.58 11.27 -7.92
CA SER A 498 2.30 11.15 -6.51
C SER A 498 0.84 10.89 -6.22
N ARG A 499 0.03 11.62 -6.94
CA ARG A 499 -1.41 11.66 -6.83
C ARG A 499 -1.95 11.84 -8.23
N VAL A 500 -3.05 11.17 -8.51
CA VAL A 500 -3.78 11.27 -9.77
C VAL A 500 -5.22 11.59 -9.43
N VAL A 501 -5.77 12.65 -10.01
CA VAL A 501 -7.15 13.08 -9.81
C VAL A 501 -7.90 12.93 -11.13
N LEU A 502 -8.92 12.09 -11.16
CA LEU A 502 -9.78 11.87 -12.33
C LEU A 502 -11.05 12.71 -12.20
N GLY A 503 -11.34 13.50 -13.24
CA GLY A 503 -12.55 14.33 -13.35
C GLY A 503 -12.68 15.40 -12.27
N GLY A 504 -11.56 15.83 -11.67
CA GLY A 504 -11.54 16.82 -10.59
C GLY A 504 -12.04 16.33 -9.23
N LYS A 505 -12.54 15.08 -9.14
CA LYS A 505 -13.14 14.54 -7.91
C LYS A 505 -12.45 13.28 -7.40
N HIS A 506 -12.16 12.30 -8.27
CA HIS A 506 -11.69 10.99 -7.80
C HIS A 506 -10.20 11.00 -7.55
N VAL A 507 -9.80 10.93 -6.28
CA VAL A 507 -8.40 10.99 -5.88
C VAL A 507 -7.81 9.58 -5.81
N PHE A 508 -6.65 9.40 -6.44
CA PHE A 508 -5.87 8.18 -6.40
C PHE A 508 -4.47 8.47 -5.83
N GLY A 509 -4.06 7.69 -4.83
CA GLY A 509 -2.68 7.66 -4.36
C GLY A 509 -1.84 6.74 -5.24
N VAL A 510 -0.64 7.19 -5.63
CA VAL A 510 0.32 6.37 -6.37
C VAL A 510 1.12 5.52 -5.38
N LEU A 511 0.97 4.19 -5.48
CA LEU A 511 1.60 3.20 -4.60
C LEU A 511 3.07 2.91 -4.99
N GLY A 512 3.44 3.22 -6.22
CA GLY A 512 4.80 3.02 -6.75
C GLY A 512 4.85 2.36 -8.13
N GLU A 513 6.07 2.07 -8.57
CA GLU A 513 6.39 1.52 -9.89
C GLU A 513 5.87 0.08 -10.05
N CYS A 514 5.32 -0.25 -11.23
CA CYS A 514 4.91 -1.61 -11.55
C CYS A 514 6.05 -2.42 -12.17
N ARG A 515 6.41 -3.52 -11.50
CA ARG A 515 7.43 -4.46 -11.99
C ARG A 515 6.89 -5.28 -13.16
N ARG A 516 7.65 -5.36 -14.24
CA ARG A 516 7.28 -6.14 -15.43
C ARG A 516 7.94 -7.52 -15.46
N CYS A 517 7.20 -8.48 -15.98
CA CYS A 517 7.59 -9.88 -16.13
C CYS A 517 7.19 -10.39 -17.52
N GLN A 518 7.50 -11.66 -17.83
CA GLN A 518 7.22 -12.32 -19.12
C GLN A 518 5.76 -12.25 -19.60
N MET A 519 4.82 -11.87 -18.75
CA MET A 519 3.43 -11.66 -19.16
C MET A 519 3.30 -10.59 -20.25
N VAL A 520 4.10 -9.51 -20.22
CA VAL A 520 4.04 -8.44 -21.24
C VAL A 520 4.49 -8.90 -22.64
N CYS A 521 5.05 -10.11 -22.74
CA CYS A 521 5.45 -10.72 -24.00
C CYS A 521 4.28 -11.39 -24.74
N VAL A 522 3.12 -11.57 -24.11
CA VAL A 522 1.99 -12.24 -24.77
C VAL A 522 1.25 -11.25 -25.65
N ASP A 523 1.13 -11.57 -26.94
CA ASP A 523 0.30 -10.85 -27.89
C ASP A 523 -1.17 -11.05 -27.49
N GLN A 524 -1.84 -9.95 -27.16
CA GLN A 524 -3.21 -10.04 -26.65
C GLN A 524 -4.23 -10.32 -27.75
N VAL A 525 -3.85 -10.37 -29.03
CA VAL A 525 -4.73 -10.75 -30.15
C VAL A 525 -4.53 -12.21 -30.52
N THR A 526 -3.28 -12.63 -30.73
CA THR A 526 -2.96 -13.99 -31.23
C THR A 526 -2.70 -15.01 -30.11
N GLY A 527 -2.35 -14.56 -28.91
CA GLY A 527 -1.89 -15.43 -27.83
C GLY A 527 -0.47 -15.95 -28.01
N GLU A 528 0.28 -15.49 -29.02
CA GLU A 528 1.68 -15.85 -29.22
C GLU A 528 2.60 -15.13 -28.23
N VAL A 529 3.74 -15.73 -27.91
CA VAL A 529 4.73 -15.14 -27.01
C VAL A 529 5.85 -14.49 -27.82
N LYS A 530 5.93 -13.16 -27.73
CA LYS A 530 6.90 -12.29 -28.40
C LYS A 530 7.78 -11.61 -27.36
N PRO A 531 9.07 -12.01 -27.18
CA PRO A 531 9.91 -11.54 -26.08
C PRO A 531 10.40 -10.09 -26.21
N GLN A 532 10.18 -9.44 -27.36
CA GLN A 532 10.73 -8.14 -27.74
C GLN A 532 10.42 -7.06 -26.70
N THR A 533 9.15 -6.92 -26.30
CA THR A 533 8.70 -5.90 -25.33
C THR A 533 9.48 -5.96 -24.02
N LEU A 534 9.68 -7.16 -23.45
CA LEU A 534 10.41 -7.30 -22.19
C LEU A 534 11.91 -7.14 -22.38
N LYS A 535 12.49 -7.61 -23.49
CA LYS A 535 13.93 -7.41 -23.81
C LYS A 535 14.26 -5.91 -23.90
N THR A 536 13.46 -5.16 -24.65
CA THR A 536 13.62 -3.71 -24.80
C THR A 536 13.44 -2.98 -23.47
N LEU A 537 12.41 -3.31 -22.68
CA LEU A 537 12.28 -2.75 -21.33
C LEU A 537 13.46 -3.11 -20.42
N ALA A 538 14.02 -4.33 -20.53
CA ALA A 538 15.18 -4.73 -19.74
C ALA A 538 16.45 -3.92 -20.05
N LYS A 539 16.58 -3.44 -21.29
CA LYS A 539 17.68 -2.60 -21.77
C LYS A 539 17.52 -1.14 -21.35
N HIS A 540 16.30 -0.61 -21.43
CA HIS A 540 16.04 0.82 -21.27
C HIS A 540 15.42 1.23 -19.93
N ARG A 541 14.78 0.30 -19.20
CA ARG A 541 13.88 0.61 -18.09
C ARG A 541 14.15 -0.26 -16.87
N ARG A 542 15.24 0.04 -16.17
CA ARG A 542 15.54 -0.53 -14.85
C ARG A 542 15.58 0.56 -13.79
N ASN A 543 14.97 0.31 -12.63
CA ASN A 543 15.12 1.18 -11.48
C ASN A 543 16.47 0.95 -10.78
N ALA A 544 16.77 1.77 -9.75
CA ALA A 544 18.00 1.69 -8.97
C ALA A 544 18.24 0.31 -8.32
N LYS A 545 17.18 -0.51 -8.15
CA LYS A 545 17.24 -1.89 -7.63
C LYS A 545 17.39 -2.95 -8.73
N GLY A 546 17.64 -2.54 -9.97
CA GLY A 546 17.83 -3.41 -11.14
C GLY A 546 16.54 -4.06 -11.67
N ARG A 547 15.36 -3.66 -11.19
CA ARG A 547 14.06 -4.24 -11.59
C ARG A 547 13.54 -3.58 -12.86
N ILE A 548 12.97 -4.37 -13.77
CA ILE A 548 12.33 -3.88 -14.99
C ILE A 548 10.98 -3.24 -14.64
N ILE A 549 10.78 -1.98 -14.99
CA ILE A 549 9.61 -1.18 -14.56
C ILE A 549 8.89 -0.52 -15.74
N PHE A 550 7.57 -0.42 -15.63
CA PHE A 550 6.73 0.34 -16.56
C PHE A 550 5.35 0.58 -15.91
N GLY A 551 4.79 1.78 -15.92
CA GLY A 551 3.48 2.06 -15.31
C GLY A 551 3.48 2.12 -13.78
N SER A 552 2.37 2.62 -13.21
CA SER A 552 2.26 3.00 -11.80
C SER A 552 1.04 2.37 -11.13
N HIS A 553 1.25 1.77 -9.97
CA HIS A 553 0.20 1.19 -9.15
C HIS A 553 -0.59 2.30 -8.45
N LEU A 554 -1.92 2.22 -8.46
CA LEU A 554 -2.79 3.19 -7.79
C LEU A 554 -3.72 2.52 -6.78
N ALA A 555 -4.12 3.28 -5.76
CA ALA A 555 -5.26 3.01 -4.90
C ALA A 555 -6.22 4.20 -4.93
N TRP A 556 -7.52 3.92 -5.04
CA TRP A 556 -8.55 4.94 -4.98
C TRP A 556 -8.82 5.34 -3.51
N LEU A 557 -8.88 6.64 -3.25
CA LEU A 557 -9.08 7.24 -1.93
C LEU A 557 -10.46 7.92 -1.91
N PRO A 558 -11.55 7.19 -1.61
CA PRO A 558 -12.90 7.72 -1.68
C PRO A 558 -13.12 8.90 -0.73
N ASP A 559 -12.51 8.89 0.45
CA ASP A 559 -12.71 9.90 1.51
C ASP A 559 -12.08 11.27 1.19
N LEU A 560 -11.17 11.33 0.22
CA LEU A 560 -10.57 12.57 -0.30
C LEU A 560 -11.29 13.10 -1.55
N THR A 561 -12.40 12.48 -1.95
CA THR A 561 -13.22 12.94 -3.06
C THR A 561 -13.96 14.20 -2.64
N HIS A 562 -13.77 15.32 -3.36
CA HIS A 562 -14.49 16.56 -3.08
C HIS A 562 -15.99 16.38 -3.43
N ASP A 563 -16.85 16.20 -2.43
CA ASP A 563 -18.30 16.15 -2.61
C ASP A 563 -18.95 17.45 -2.07
N GLU A 564 -19.46 18.28 -2.98
CA GLU A 564 -20.51 19.29 -2.69
C GLU A 564 -21.93 18.70 -2.84
N VAL A 565 -22.09 17.37 -2.92
CA VAL A 565 -23.40 16.74 -3.14
C VAL A 565 -23.73 15.77 -2.02
N GLU A 566 -24.97 15.87 -1.53
CA GLU A 566 -25.57 15.15 -0.42
C GLU A 566 -25.18 13.66 -0.34
N GLN A 567 -24.85 13.23 0.87
CA GLN A 567 -24.69 11.82 1.26
C GLN A 567 -25.93 11.02 0.82
N GLY A 568 -25.79 10.18 -0.23
CA GLY A 568 -26.83 9.21 -0.56
C GLY A 568 -26.92 8.65 -1.97
N SER A 569 -26.19 9.15 -2.98
CA SER A 569 -26.31 8.60 -4.35
C SER A 569 -25.16 7.66 -4.74
N GLU A 570 -25.47 6.40 -5.04
CA GLU A 570 -24.54 5.42 -5.62
C GLU A 570 -23.99 5.83 -7.01
N GLU A 571 -24.51 6.91 -7.61
CA GLU A 571 -24.06 7.48 -8.88
C GLU A 571 -22.73 8.26 -8.77
N ALA A 572 -22.26 8.61 -7.56
CA ALA A 572 -21.14 9.54 -7.36
C ALA A 572 -19.75 8.97 -7.74
N ALA A 573 -19.53 7.65 -7.66
CA ALA A 573 -18.23 6.99 -7.81
C ALA A 573 -18.03 6.29 -9.17
N GLN A 574 -18.18 7.00 -10.28
CA GLN A 574 -18.06 6.42 -11.62
C GLN A 574 -16.98 7.09 -12.47
N VAL A 575 -16.31 6.28 -13.30
CA VAL A 575 -15.32 6.73 -14.29
C VAL A 575 -15.75 6.40 -15.72
N TRP A 576 -15.33 7.24 -16.67
CA TRP A 576 -15.60 7.08 -18.10
C TRP A 576 -14.42 7.60 -18.94
N ILE A 577 -14.36 7.17 -20.19
CA ILE A 577 -13.34 7.62 -21.15
C ILE A 577 -13.52 9.12 -21.43
N GLY A 578 -12.41 9.85 -21.52
CA GLY A 578 -12.40 11.29 -21.77
C GLY A 578 -12.43 12.15 -20.51
N MET A 579 -12.41 11.54 -19.32
CA MET A 579 -12.24 12.29 -18.08
C MET A 579 -10.89 13.01 -18.07
N GLN A 580 -10.91 14.28 -17.68
CA GLN A 580 -9.70 15.04 -17.43
C GLN A 580 -8.94 14.45 -16.25
N VAL A 581 -7.63 14.33 -16.40
CA VAL A 581 -6.74 13.75 -15.40
C VAL A 581 -5.69 14.77 -15.03
N VAL A 582 -5.59 15.06 -13.74
CA VAL A 582 -4.52 15.91 -13.19
C VAL A 582 -3.61 15.01 -12.37
N ALA A 583 -2.32 15.02 -12.69
CA ALA A 583 -1.31 14.28 -11.94
C ALA A 583 -0.24 15.24 -11.42
N THR A 584 0.14 15.06 -10.16
CA THR A 584 1.18 15.84 -9.45
C THR A 584 2.40 15.01 -9.15
#